data_AF-A0A0Q9YPS5-F1
#
_entry.id   AF-A0A0Q9YPS5-F1
#
_cell.length_a   1.000
_cell.length_b   1.000
_cell.length_c   1.000
_cell.angle_alpha   90.00
_cell.angle_beta   90.00
_cell.angle_gamma   90.00
#
_symmetry.space_group_name_H-M   'P 1'
#
loop_
_entity.id
_entity.type
_entity.pdbx_description
1 polymer ?
#
loop_
_entity_poly.entity_id
_entity_poly.type
_entity_poly.pdbx_seq_one_letter_code
_entity_poly.pdbx_strand_id
1 'polypeptide(L)'
;MKRGPQKKLKVQRKLNRPKINGEIPSDPLLIPELIAYTLQFVPGYQLFGQNKLSTVCERWYETLKAKDFYSRFNFEKILADCRRSPEGALSILTDETLLAHLDLEKKMELAGCHPEFAIDLLSNTRFCEFMANSIAIAAFAQNNLDVAMYVLNSNEFFKRFENHSFIVLGQKCPEIAMYILQTEVCLKQLSANDMAKLGQNHHDVAMTILDTEEFCNKLDGYALATLGEKLPKVAMNILKREALCKQLKGEDLAKLGHNNHDVAMAILDKEELCNELNGYCLATLGEKLPKVAMTILDREALCKQLTGEDLVRLGQNYDNAMKIIMTEELRKRVNPNEFLKLYQNHFKLAMTILNTENLCNKLSGKDLAILGQKRPEIAMAILTNEKICNRLSPYDLENLGKCSPEVAMHILKTETLRNKMIGKLSCLAMSSCLDYLPEIGEYLLNEKSIQLDEYERKYLETARNMMEQKAEQAQFVSAQAKLYFDKMGKSISPPL
;
A
#
# COMPACT_ATOMS: atom_id res chain seq x y z
N MET A 1 -39.22 -51.89 -50.12
CA MET A 1 -40.65 -52.27 -50.02
C MET A 1 -41.44 -51.14 -49.38
N LYS A 2 -42.56 -50.78 -49.99
CA LYS A 2 -43.51 -49.75 -49.54
C LYS A 2 -44.00 -50.04 -48.10
N ARG A 3 -44.07 -49.01 -47.26
CA ARG A 3 -45.11 -48.91 -46.23
C ARG A 3 -45.71 -47.50 -46.27
N GLY A 4 -47.04 -47.51 -46.42
CA GLY A 4 -47.90 -46.35 -46.44
C GLY A 4 -48.14 -45.74 -45.05
N PRO A 5 -49.16 -44.87 -44.93
CA PRO A 5 -49.18 -43.74 -44.01
C PRO A 5 -49.71 -44.11 -42.63
N GLN A 6 -49.19 -43.46 -41.58
CA GLN A 6 -49.88 -43.37 -40.29
C GLN A 6 -49.86 -41.96 -39.71
N LYS A 7 -51.04 -41.35 -39.80
CA LYS A 7 -51.77 -40.56 -38.80
C LYS A 7 -50.98 -39.58 -37.91
N LYS A 8 -51.31 -38.31 -38.14
CA LYS A 8 -51.19 -37.18 -37.21
C LYS A 8 -51.70 -37.53 -35.80
N LEU A 9 -50.87 -37.28 -34.80
CA LEU A 9 -51.33 -36.91 -33.46
C LEU A 9 -50.92 -35.45 -33.22
N LYS A 10 -51.93 -34.58 -33.28
CA LYS A 10 -51.84 -33.18 -32.85
C LYS A 10 -51.58 -33.17 -31.35
N VAL A 11 -50.42 -32.66 -30.92
CA VAL A 11 -50.28 -32.07 -29.59
C VAL A 11 -50.12 -30.57 -29.79
N GLN A 12 -51.23 -29.85 -29.63
CA GLN A 12 -51.20 -28.41 -29.44
C GLN A 12 -50.55 -28.12 -28.09
N ARG A 13 -49.24 -27.85 -28.07
CA ARG A 13 -48.67 -27.01 -27.03
C ARG A 13 -48.79 -25.57 -27.51
N LYS A 14 -49.79 -24.86 -26.99
CA LYS A 14 -49.84 -23.40 -27.02
C LYS A 14 -48.61 -22.89 -26.25
N LEU A 15 -47.50 -22.67 -26.97
CA LEU A 15 -46.45 -21.78 -26.51
C LEU A 15 -47.04 -20.38 -26.61
N ASN A 16 -47.46 -19.85 -25.46
CA ASN A 16 -47.73 -18.43 -25.30
C ASN A 16 -46.43 -17.69 -25.62
N ARG A 17 -46.30 -17.19 -26.85
CA ARG A 17 -45.31 -16.18 -27.17
C ARG A 17 -45.60 -14.98 -26.27
N PRO A 18 -44.62 -14.47 -25.50
CA PRO A 18 -44.79 -13.16 -24.90
C PRO A 18 -45.04 -12.18 -26.05
N LYS A 19 -46.14 -11.43 -25.95
CA LYS A 19 -46.37 -10.29 -26.84
C LYS A 19 -45.26 -9.28 -26.52
N ILE A 20 -44.22 -9.28 -27.33
CA ILE A 20 -43.28 -8.16 -27.42
C ILE A 20 -44.08 -7.05 -28.11
N ASN A 21 -44.81 -6.28 -27.32
CA ASN A 21 -45.41 -5.02 -27.75
C ASN A 21 -44.26 -4.00 -27.79
N GLY A 22 -43.58 -3.99 -28.92
CA GLY A 22 -42.50 -3.07 -29.25
C GLY A 22 -41.91 -3.54 -30.55
N GLU A 23 -41.96 -2.70 -31.58
CA GLU A 23 -41.28 -2.96 -32.85
C GLU A 23 -39.84 -3.36 -32.55
N ILE A 24 -39.47 -4.61 -32.86
CA ILE A 24 -38.07 -5.02 -32.84
C ILE A 24 -37.41 -4.10 -33.88
N PRO A 25 -36.42 -3.27 -33.49
CA PRO A 25 -35.73 -2.43 -34.44
C PRO A 25 -35.21 -3.34 -35.55
N SER A 26 -35.56 -3.07 -36.80
CA SER A 26 -35.15 -3.89 -37.95
C SER A 26 -33.62 -3.88 -38.15
N ASP A 27 -32.93 -2.97 -37.45
CA ASP A 27 -31.48 -2.85 -37.42
C ASP A 27 -30.92 -3.36 -36.08
N PRO A 28 -30.09 -4.43 -36.07
CA PRO A 28 -29.36 -4.90 -34.89
C PRO A 28 -28.53 -3.81 -34.20
N LEU A 29 -28.12 -2.77 -34.94
CA LEU A 29 -27.35 -1.62 -34.44
C LEU A 29 -28.16 -0.66 -33.56
N LEU A 30 -29.44 -0.95 -33.33
CA LEU A 30 -30.35 -0.20 -32.47
C LEU A 30 -30.73 -0.95 -31.17
N ILE A 31 -30.16 -2.14 -30.93
CA ILE A 31 -30.39 -2.93 -29.71
C ILE A 31 -29.30 -2.58 -28.67
N PRO A 32 -29.65 -1.93 -27.54
CA PRO A 32 -28.68 -1.44 -26.55
C PRO A 32 -27.70 -2.50 -26.04
N GLU A 33 -28.16 -3.74 -25.84
CA GLU A 33 -27.34 -4.85 -25.34
C GLU A 33 -26.30 -5.31 -26.38
N LEU A 34 -26.66 -5.31 -27.67
CA LEU A 34 -25.74 -5.64 -28.75
C LEU A 34 -24.74 -4.50 -29.00
N ILE A 35 -25.19 -3.25 -28.89
CA ILE A 35 -24.30 -2.08 -28.93
C ILE A 35 -23.29 -2.18 -27.78
N ALA A 36 -23.75 -2.38 -26.54
CA ALA A 36 -22.88 -2.50 -25.38
C ALA A 36 -21.87 -3.66 -25.51
N TYR A 37 -22.29 -4.81 -26.03
CA TYR A 37 -21.39 -5.93 -26.31
C TYR A 37 -20.35 -5.59 -27.40
N THR A 38 -20.78 -4.97 -28.50
CA THR A 38 -19.88 -4.56 -29.59
C THR A 38 -18.83 -3.56 -29.11
N LEU A 39 -19.25 -2.59 -28.29
CA LEU A 39 -18.37 -1.57 -27.71
C LEU A 39 -17.30 -2.16 -26.77
N GLN A 40 -17.45 -3.39 -26.27
CA GLN A 40 -16.41 -4.05 -25.47
C GLN A 40 -15.18 -4.42 -26.31
N PHE A 41 -15.35 -4.63 -27.62
CA PHE A 41 -14.31 -5.03 -28.56
C PHE A 41 -13.70 -3.86 -29.34
N VAL A 42 -14.31 -2.68 -29.24
CA VAL A 42 -13.79 -1.45 -29.84
C VAL A 42 -12.63 -0.92 -29.00
N PRO A 43 -11.50 -0.54 -29.61
CA PRO A 43 -10.41 0.13 -28.90
C PRO A 43 -10.90 1.38 -28.19
N GLY A 44 -10.51 1.56 -26.93
CA GLY A 44 -11.03 2.63 -26.08
C GLY A 44 -10.91 4.02 -26.70
N TYR A 45 -9.87 4.27 -27.50
CA TYR A 45 -9.65 5.56 -28.17
C TYR A 45 -10.67 5.89 -29.27
N GLN A 46 -11.24 4.89 -29.96
CA GLN A 46 -12.24 5.11 -31.02
C GLN A 46 -13.63 5.48 -30.47
N LEU A 47 -13.82 5.33 -29.16
CA LEU A 47 -15.04 5.74 -28.48
C LEU A 47 -15.12 7.26 -28.26
N PHE A 48 -14.02 7.98 -28.48
CA PHE A 48 -13.88 9.41 -28.17
C PHE A 48 -13.22 10.19 -29.33
N GLY A 49 -13.33 11.53 -29.32
CA GLY A 49 -12.76 12.42 -30.34
C GLY A 49 -13.74 12.88 -31.43
N GLN A 50 -13.22 13.53 -32.47
CA GLN A 50 -13.96 14.07 -33.61
C GLN A 50 -14.67 12.96 -34.40
N ASN A 51 -14.09 11.76 -34.44
CA ASN A 51 -14.64 10.58 -35.13
C ASN A 51 -15.23 9.54 -34.15
N LYS A 52 -15.65 9.97 -32.96
CA LYS A 52 -16.17 9.07 -31.91
C LYS A 52 -17.37 8.26 -32.38
N LEU A 53 -17.43 6.99 -32.02
CA LEU A 53 -18.57 6.11 -32.35
C LEU A 53 -19.93 6.56 -31.80
N SER A 54 -19.94 7.48 -30.82
CA SER A 54 -21.18 8.11 -30.36
C SER A 54 -21.80 9.08 -31.38
N THR A 55 -21.13 9.41 -32.49
CA THR A 55 -21.73 10.17 -33.60
C THR A 55 -22.45 9.28 -34.62
N VAL A 56 -22.36 7.95 -34.50
CA VAL A 56 -22.99 7.00 -35.45
C VAL A 56 -24.51 7.10 -35.40
N CYS A 57 -25.11 7.14 -34.20
CA CYS A 57 -26.53 7.47 -34.00
C CYS A 57 -26.83 7.84 -32.54
N GLU A 58 -28.01 8.44 -32.30
CA GLU A 58 -28.47 8.87 -30.97
C GLU A 58 -28.45 7.74 -29.92
N ARG A 59 -28.77 6.51 -30.32
CA ARG A 59 -28.75 5.33 -29.44
C ARG A 59 -27.35 4.91 -28.99
N TRP A 60 -26.33 5.10 -29.84
CA TRP A 60 -24.94 4.85 -29.46
C TRP A 60 -24.44 5.92 -28.48
N TYR A 61 -24.89 7.17 -28.65
CA TYR A 61 -24.64 8.25 -27.70
C TYR A 61 -25.27 8.00 -26.33
N GLU A 62 -26.52 7.54 -26.28
CA GLU A 62 -27.21 7.21 -25.01
C GLU A 62 -26.52 6.08 -24.22
N THR A 63 -25.88 5.16 -24.94
CA THR A 63 -25.15 4.02 -24.36
C THR A 63 -23.74 4.42 -23.87
N LEU A 64 -23.10 5.42 -24.49
CA LEU A 64 -21.77 5.94 -24.16
C LEU A 64 -21.88 7.21 -23.30
N LYS A 65 -21.80 7.07 -21.97
CA LYS A 65 -21.86 8.27 -21.11
C LYS A 65 -20.48 8.92 -21.07
N ALA A 66 -20.40 10.22 -21.37
CA ALA A 66 -19.15 11.01 -21.34
C ALA A 66 -18.35 10.85 -20.03
N LYS A 67 -19.05 10.56 -18.92
CA LYS A 67 -18.44 10.32 -17.62
C LYS A 67 -17.52 9.09 -17.54
N ASP A 68 -17.72 8.12 -18.42
CA ASP A 68 -16.91 6.90 -18.46
C ASP A 68 -15.48 7.24 -18.91
N PHE A 69 -15.28 8.27 -19.74
CA PHE A 69 -13.96 8.74 -20.16
C PHE A 69 -13.07 9.22 -19.01
N TYR A 70 -13.65 9.80 -17.95
CA TYR A 70 -12.90 10.41 -16.85
C TYR A 70 -12.47 9.40 -15.78
N SER A 71 -12.89 8.13 -15.89
CA SER A 71 -12.45 7.13 -14.93
C SER A 71 -11.01 6.73 -15.19
N ARG A 72 -10.17 6.75 -14.14
CA ARG A 72 -8.78 6.27 -14.19
C ARG A 72 -8.68 4.87 -14.83
N PHE A 73 -9.67 4.02 -14.56
CA PHE A 73 -9.79 2.69 -15.12
C PHE A 73 -9.87 2.67 -16.67
N ASN A 74 -10.57 3.63 -17.28
CA ASN A 74 -10.71 3.67 -18.74
C ASN A 74 -9.49 4.26 -19.43
N PHE A 75 -8.75 5.18 -18.80
CA PHE A 75 -7.49 5.67 -19.37
C PHE A 75 -6.41 4.57 -19.42
N GLU A 76 -6.30 3.75 -18.38
CA GLU A 76 -5.41 2.57 -18.40
C GLU A 76 -5.77 1.60 -19.53
N LYS A 77 -7.07 1.41 -19.79
CA LYS A 77 -7.53 0.60 -20.93
C LYS A 77 -7.12 1.23 -22.27
N ILE A 78 -7.28 2.55 -22.43
CA ILE A 78 -6.86 3.29 -23.62
C ILE A 78 -5.34 3.14 -23.84
N LEU A 79 -4.52 3.29 -22.79
CA LEU A 79 -3.07 3.09 -22.89
C LEU A 79 -2.73 1.65 -23.27
N ALA A 80 -3.40 0.65 -22.68
CA ALA A 80 -3.19 -0.74 -23.02
C ALA A 80 -3.51 -1.01 -24.50
N ASP A 81 -4.58 -0.40 -25.03
CA ASP A 81 -4.93 -0.49 -26.45
C ASP A 81 -3.91 0.23 -27.34
N CYS A 82 -3.46 1.43 -26.96
CA CYS A 82 -2.45 2.21 -27.68
C CYS A 82 -1.07 1.51 -27.71
N ARG A 83 -0.72 0.77 -26.65
CA ARG A 83 0.49 -0.06 -26.64
C ARG A 83 0.40 -1.26 -27.58
N ARG A 84 -0.81 -1.75 -27.87
CA ARG A 84 -1.04 -2.83 -28.84
C ARG A 84 -1.12 -2.32 -30.27
N SER A 85 -1.65 -1.12 -30.47
CA SER A 85 -1.80 -0.45 -31.76
C SER A 85 -1.40 1.02 -31.59
N PRO A 86 -0.13 1.36 -31.87
CA PRO A 86 0.42 2.72 -31.70
C PRO A 86 -0.36 3.80 -32.46
N GLU A 87 -1.05 3.43 -33.55
CA GLU A 87 -1.89 4.32 -34.35
C GLU A 87 -3.02 4.96 -33.52
N GLY A 88 -3.47 4.29 -32.46
CA GLY A 88 -4.44 4.82 -31.52
C GLY A 88 -3.92 6.03 -30.74
N ALA A 89 -2.66 5.99 -30.29
CA ALA A 89 -2.04 7.13 -29.60
C ALA A 89 -1.92 8.34 -30.53
N LEU A 90 -1.48 8.12 -31.77
CA LEU A 90 -1.40 9.17 -32.79
C LEU A 90 -2.79 9.78 -33.06
N SER A 91 -3.81 8.93 -33.24
CA SER A 91 -5.18 9.37 -33.46
C SER A 91 -5.70 10.25 -32.32
N ILE A 92 -5.37 9.91 -31.06
CA ILE A 92 -5.74 10.72 -29.89
C ILE A 92 -4.98 12.04 -29.84
N LEU A 93 -3.67 11.99 -30.05
CA LEU A 93 -2.79 13.15 -29.84
C LEU A 93 -2.89 14.19 -30.96
N THR A 94 -3.35 13.79 -32.15
CA THR A 94 -3.64 14.68 -33.27
C THR A 94 -5.07 15.24 -33.26
N ASP A 95 -5.95 14.73 -32.40
CA ASP A 95 -7.32 15.20 -32.26
C ASP A 95 -7.38 16.37 -31.26
N GLU A 96 -7.62 17.59 -31.75
CA GLU A 96 -7.67 18.80 -30.92
C GLU A 96 -8.72 18.71 -29.79
N THR A 97 -9.81 17.97 -30.01
CA THR A 97 -10.88 17.77 -29.02
C THR A 97 -10.37 16.90 -27.88
N LEU A 98 -9.71 15.80 -28.19
CA LEU A 98 -9.14 14.90 -27.18
C LEU A 98 -7.94 15.53 -26.47
N LEU A 99 -7.08 16.21 -27.21
CA LEU A 99 -5.88 16.83 -26.70
C LEU A 99 -6.18 17.91 -25.65
N ALA A 100 -7.30 18.62 -25.78
CA ALA A 100 -7.78 19.59 -24.78
C ALA A 100 -8.21 18.94 -23.46
N HIS A 101 -8.53 17.64 -23.47
CA HIS A 101 -9.01 16.88 -22.31
C HIS A 101 -7.91 16.06 -21.62
N LEU A 102 -6.70 16.02 -22.17
CA LEU A 102 -5.56 15.34 -21.57
C LEU A 102 -4.70 16.36 -20.82
N ASP A 103 -4.49 16.08 -19.53
CA ASP A 103 -3.44 16.76 -18.76
C ASP A 103 -2.05 16.36 -19.30
N LEU A 104 -1.01 17.04 -18.80
CA LEU A 104 0.35 16.80 -19.25
C LEU A 104 0.78 15.34 -19.02
N GLU A 105 0.47 14.76 -17.85
CA GLU A 105 0.83 13.39 -17.51
C GLU A 105 0.26 12.38 -18.52
N LYS A 106 -1.04 12.49 -18.83
CA LYS A 106 -1.69 11.64 -19.82
C LYS A 106 -1.14 11.82 -21.24
N LYS A 107 -0.80 13.06 -21.62
CA LYS A 107 -0.13 13.33 -22.91
C LYS A 107 1.22 12.65 -22.99
N MET A 108 2.00 12.70 -21.90
CA MET A 108 3.31 12.05 -21.81
C MET A 108 3.19 10.53 -21.91
N GLU A 109 2.20 9.92 -21.24
CA GLU A 109 1.98 8.47 -21.29
C GLU A 109 1.55 7.97 -22.68
N LEU A 110 0.69 8.73 -23.37
CA LEU A 110 0.28 8.43 -24.74
C LEU A 110 1.42 8.62 -25.75
N ALA A 111 2.18 9.71 -25.65
CA ALA A 111 3.34 9.94 -26.50
C ALA A 111 4.40 8.83 -26.32
N GLY A 112 4.54 8.28 -25.12
CA GLY A 112 5.39 7.13 -24.85
C GLY A 112 5.00 5.84 -25.62
N CYS A 113 3.80 5.77 -26.19
CA CYS A 113 3.36 4.65 -27.03
C CYS A 113 3.78 4.78 -28.50
N HIS A 114 4.21 5.96 -28.97
CA HIS A 114 4.56 6.22 -30.36
C HIS A 114 5.81 7.12 -30.47
N PRO A 115 7.02 6.55 -30.68
CA PRO A 115 8.28 7.28 -30.61
C PRO A 115 8.41 8.42 -31.61
N GLU A 116 7.95 8.22 -32.85
CA GLU A 116 8.02 9.23 -33.92
C GLU A 116 7.22 10.47 -33.54
N PHE A 117 6.02 10.29 -32.97
CA PHE A 117 5.20 11.40 -32.50
C PHE A 117 5.84 12.10 -31.29
N ALA A 118 6.42 11.33 -30.37
CA ALA A 118 7.16 11.91 -29.25
C ALA A 118 8.37 12.75 -29.70
N ILE A 119 9.09 12.30 -30.72
CA ILE A 119 10.20 13.05 -31.34
C ILE A 119 9.68 14.31 -32.05
N ASP A 120 8.57 14.23 -32.77
CA ASP A 120 7.94 15.39 -33.41
C ASP A 120 7.51 16.45 -32.38
N LEU A 121 6.90 16.01 -31.27
CA LEU A 121 6.59 16.89 -30.14
C LEU A 121 7.84 17.56 -29.56
N LEU A 122 8.92 16.82 -29.35
CA LEU A 122 10.19 17.38 -28.87
C LEU A 122 10.85 18.32 -29.89
N SER A 123 10.54 18.17 -31.17
CA SER A 123 10.99 19.08 -32.22
C SER A 123 10.21 20.40 -32.21
N ASN A 124 9.06 20.45 -31.54
CA ASN A 124 8.26 21.66 -31.40
C ASN A 124 8.78 22.55 -30.25
N THR A 125 9.37 23.69 -30.59
CA THR A 125 9.95 24.63 -29.63
C THR A 125 8.96 25.08 -28.56
N ARG A 126 7.67 25.31 -28.91
CA ARG A 126 6.65 25.74 -27.93
C ARG A 126 6.34 24.65 -26.90
N PHE A 127 6.34 23.39 -27.33
CA PHE A 127 6.13 22.26 -26.43
C PHE A 127 7.32 22.10 -25.48
N CYS A 128 8.54 22.25 -25.98
CA CYS A 128 9.76 22.23 -25.18
C CYS A 128 9.87 23.42 -24.20
N GLU A 129 9.41 24.62 -24.61
CA GLU A 129 9.28 25.78 -23.73
C GLU A 129 8.24 25.54 -22.62
N PHE A 130 7.12 24.87 -22.95
CA PHE A 130 6.13 24.47 -21.96
C PHE A 130 6.70 23.47 -20.94
N MET A 131 7.51 22.52 -21.40
CA MET A 131 8.24 21.57 -20.55
C MET A 131 9.53 22.16 -19.95
N ALA A 132 9.56 23.46 -19.62
CA ALA A 132 10.73 24.27 -19.24
C ALA A 132 11.78 23.61 -18.30
N ASN A 133 11.41 22.56 -17.56
CA ASN A 133 12.26 21.76 -16.71
C ASN A 133 12.88 20.56 -17.48
N SER A 134 14.21 20.48 -17.50
CA SER A 134 14.97 19.36 -18.11
C SER A 134 14.61 17.98 -17.54
N ILE A 135 14.18 17.91 -16.27
CA ILE A 135 13.68 16.67 -15.65
C ILE A 135 12.38 16.21 -16.30
N ALA A 136 11.49 17.13 -16.69
CA ALA A 136 10.24 16.77 -17.37
C ALA A 136 10.53 16.18 -18.76
N ILE A 137 11.49 16.75 -19.48
CA ILE A 137 11.96 16.24 -20.78
C ILE A 137 12.59 14.85 -20.60
N ALA A 138 13.44 14.67 -19.59
CA ALA A 138 14.03 13.37 -19.29
C ALA A 138 12.96 12.33 -18.91
N ALA A 139 11.98 12.71 -18.08
CA ALA A 139 10.90 11.84 -17.66
C ALA A 139 9.95 11.48 -18.81
N PHE A 140 9.81 12.36 -19.81
CA PHE A 140 9.10 12.09 -21.06
C PHE A 140 9.83 11.02 -21.88
N ALA A 141 11.14 11.20 -22.06
CA ALA A 141 11.94 10.36 -22.94
C ALA A 141 12.33 9.00 -22.34
N GLN A 142 12.42 8.85 -21.01
CA GLN A 142 12.93 7.64 -20.33
C GLN A 142 12.17 6.33 -20.65
N ASN A 143 10.97 6.39 -21.21
CA ASN A 143 10.14 5.21 -21.48
C ASN A 143 10.35 4.64 -22.90
N ASN A 144 11.10 5.33 -23.76
CA ASN A 144 11.36 4.88 -25.12
C ASN A 144 12.82 5.14 -25.52
N LEU A 145 13.49 4.10 -26.01
CA LEU A 145 14.91 4.12 -26.37
C LEU A 145 15.21 5.18 -27.44
N ASP A 146 14.43 5.22 -28.52
CA ASP A 146 14.67 6.11 -29.66
C ASP A 146 14.47 7.58 -29.26
N VAL A 147 13.44 7.85 -28.46
CA VAL A 147 13.18 9.20 -27.93
C VAL A 147 14.29 9.63 -26.97
N ALA A 148 14.75 8.76 -26.08
CA ALA A 148 15.87 9.04 -25.19
C ALA A 148 17.17 9.30 -25.96
N MET A 149 17.46 8.51 -26.99
CA MET A 149 18.62 8.72 -27.87
C MET A 149 18.50 10.03 -28.66
N TYR A 150 17.31 10.38 -29.15
CA TYR A 150 17.07 11.67 -29.81
C TYR A 150 17.42 12.85 -28.90
N VAL A 151 16.97 12.79 -27.64
CA VAL A 151 17.28 13.81 -26.63
C VAL A 151 18.78 13.89 -26.35
N LEU A 152 19.46 12.75 -26.17
CA LEU A 152 20.90 12.71 -25.88
C LEU A 152 21.78 13.16 -27.06
N ASN A 153 21.33 12.93 -28.29
CA ASN A 153 22.04 13.33 -29.50
C ASN A 153 21.78 14.79 -29.90
N SER A 154 20.79 15.44 -29.29
CA SER A 154 20.49 16.85 -29.51
C SER A 154 21.37 17.74 -28.63
N ASN A 155 22.25 18.51 -29.29
CA ASN A 155 23.09 19.50 -28.60
C ASN A 155 22.28 20.54 -27.79
N GLU A 156 21.04 20.83 -28.20
CA GLU A 156 20.18 21.76 -27.47
C GLU A 156 19.74 21.16 -26.13
N PHE A 157 19.17 19.95 -26.14
CA PHE A 157 18.73 19.29 -24.91
C PHE A 157 19.90 18.95 -24.01
N PHE A 158 20.99 18.46 -24.59
CA PHE A 158 22.19 18.11 -23.85
C PHE A 158 22.72 19.28 -23.00
N LYS A 159 22.72 20.51 -23.55
CA LYS A 159 23.15 21.72 -22.81
C LYS A 159 22.17 22.16 -21.72
N ARG A 160 20.90 21.76 -21.81
CA ARG A 160 19.85 22.07 -20.82
C ARG A 160 19.79 21.04 -19.70
N PHE A 161 20.41 19.88 -19.90
CA PHE A 161 20.34 18.78 -18.94
C PHE A 161 21.30 19.01 -17.78
N GLU A 162 20.75 18.90 -16.58
CA GLU A 162 21.52 18.78 -15.35
C GLU A 162 21.75 17.30 -15.04
N ASN A 163 22.70 16.99 -14.13
CA ASN A 163 23.03 15.63 -13.71
C ASN A 163 21.80 14.77 -13.38
N HIS A 164 20.80 15.35 -12.71
CA HIS A 164 19.58 14.63 -12.34
C HIS A 164 18.75 14.21 -13.56
N SER A 165 18.77 14.98 -14.65
CA SER A 165 18.06 14.66 -15.89
C SER A 165 18.67 13.41 -16.56
N PHE A 166 20.00 13.30 -16.56
CA PHE A 166 20.67 12.10 -17.06
C PHE A 166 20.33 10.86 -16.25
N ILE A 167 20.28 10.97 -14.92
CA ILE A 167 19.89 9.85 -14.04
C ILE A 167 18.46 9.40 -14.37
N VAL A 168 17.50 10.33 -14.46
CA VAL A 168 16.11 10.00 -14.78
C VAL A 168 16.02 9.31 -16.15
N LEU A 169 16.74 9.80 -17.14
CA LEU A 169 16.72 9.23 -18.49
C LEU A 169 17.27 7.80 -18.52
N GLY A 170 18.38 7.54 -17.83
CA GLY A 170 18.99 6.21 -17.74
C GLY A 170 18.29 5.26 -16.75
N GLN A 171 17.38 5.74 -15.91
CA GLN A 171 16.84 4.96 -14.79
C GLN A 171 16.13 3.67 -15.22
N LYS A 172 15.45 3.68 -16.37
CA LYS A 172 14.61 2.56 -16.84
C LYS A 172 15.26 1.69 -17.92
N CYS A 173 16.27 2.21 -18.62
CA CYS A 173 16.85 1.55 -19.79
C CYS A 173 18.38 1.41 -19.62
N PRO A 174 18.91 0.18 -19.50
CA PRO A 174 20.34 -0.04 -19.30
C PRO A 174 21.18 0.45 -20.49
N GLU A 175 20.66 0.40 -21.72
CA GLU A 175 21.33 0.89 -22.91
C GLU A 175 21.57 2.41 -22.85
N ILE A 176 20.56 3.16 -22.40
CA ILE A 176 20.67 4.61 -22.19
C ILE A 176 21.63 4.93 -21.04
N ALA A 177 21.52 4.20 -19.93
CA ALA A 177 22.44 4.36 -18.81
C ALA A 177 23.89 4.08 -19.22
N MET A 178 24.13 3.03 -20.02
CA MET A 178 25.44 2.72 -20.56
C MET A 178 25.94 3.80 -21.52
N TYR A 179 25.07 4.30 -22.41
CA TYR A 179 25.42 5.38 -23.32
C TYR A 179 25.85 6.66 -22.58
N ILE A 180 25.09 7.04 -21.55
CA ILE A 180 25.43 8.18 -20.67
C ILE A 180 26.79 7.93 -20.00
N LEU A 181 27.03 6.72 -19.49
CA LEU A 181 28.29 6.35 -18.85
C LEU A 181 29.47 6.32 -19.83
N GLN A 182 29.26 6.04 -21.11
CA GLN A 182 30.33 5.97 -22.12
C GLN A 182 30.60 7.32 -22.80
N THR A 183 29.70 8.29 -22.66
CA THR A 183 29.83 9.61 -23.28
C THR A 183 30.74 10.51 -22.42
N GLU A 184 31.91 10.86 -22.94
CA GLU A 184 32.93 11.65 -22.22
C GLU A 184 32.38 12.96 -21.63
N VAL A 185 31.49 13.64 -22.37
CA VAL A 185 30.88 14.90 -21.92
C VAL A 185 29.97 14.68 -20.72
N CYS A 186 29.16 13.62 -20.72
CA CYS A 186 28.33 13.23 -19.58
C CYS A 186 29.20 12.86 -18.39
N LEU A 187 30.24 12.04 -18.61
CA LEU A 187 31.15 11.59 -17.57
C LEU A 187 31.85 12.72 -16.81
N LYS A 188 32.20 13.81 -17.51
CA LYS A 188 32.80 14.99 -16.87
C LYS A 188 31.83 15.73 -15.94
N GLN A 189 30.52 15.56 -16.14
CA GLN A 189 29.49 16.22 -15.34
C GLN A 189 29.03 15.35 -14.16
N LEU A 190 29.01 14.02 -14.30
CA LEU A 190 28.49 13.10 -13.29
C LEU A 190 29.39 13.03 -12.05
N SER A 191 28.81 13.27 -10.87
CA SER A 191 29.46 12.96 -9.61
C SER A 191 29.48 11.45 -9.33
N ALA A 192 30.25 11.02 -8.33
CA ALA A 192 30.27 9.65 -7.84
C ALA A 192 28.86 9.11 -7.51
N ASN A 193 28.05 9.95 -6.85
CA ASN A 193 26.67 9.62 -6.49
C ASN A 193 25.76 9.53 -7.73
N ASP A 194 25.97 10.38 -8.73
CA ASP A 194 25.17 10.34 -9.96
C ASP A 194 25.46 9.07 -10.76
N MET A 195 26.73 8.67 -10.88
CA MET A 195 27.12 7.39 -11.47
C MET A 195 26.52 6.21 -10.69
N ALA A 196 26.57 6.25 -9.36
CA ALA A 196 26.00 5.20 -8.53
C ALA A 196 24.49 5.06 -8.73
N LYS A 197 23.75 6.18 -8.78
CA LYS A 197 22.30 6.18 -9.05
C LYS A 197 21.95 5.68 -10.46
N LEU A 198 22.79 6.00 -11.44
CA LEU A 198 22.63 5.52 -12.82
C LEU A 198 22.79 4.00 -12.90
N GLY A 199 23.76 3.43 -12.18
CA GLY A 199 23.99 1.98 -12.11
C GLY A 199 23.06 1.22 -11.15
N GLN A 200 22.44 1.88 -10.17
CA GLN A 200 21.71 1.23 -9.07
C GLN A 200 20.57 0.28 -9.53
N ASN A 201 19.99 0.48 -10.72
CA ASN A 201 18.91 -0.38 -11.23
C ASN A 201 19.38 -1.39 -12.29
N HIS A 202 20.63 -1.31 -12.76
CA HIS A 202 21.12 -2.04 -13.93
C HIS A 202 22.42 -2.79 -13.60
N HIS A 203 22.36 -4.12 -13.57
CA HIS A 203 23.51 -4.95 -13.18
C HIS A 203 24.76 -4.68 -14.03
N ASP A 204 24.62 -4.66 -15.35
CA ASP A 204 25.77 -4.54 -16.26
C ASP A 204 26.39 -3.14 -16.22
N VAL A 205 25.57 -2.10 -16.06
CA VAL A 205 26.04 -0.72 -15.85
C VAL A 205 26.80 -0.62 -14.52
N ALA A 206 26.24 -1.18 -13.44
CA ALA A 206 26.90 -1.20 -12.15
C ALA A 206 28.24 -1.97 -12.16
N MET A 207 28.27 -3.12 -12.83
CA MET A 207 29.51 -3.89 -12.99
C MET A 207 30.53 -3.11 -13.82
N THR A 208 30.12 -2.44 -14.89
CA THR A 208 31.01 -1.58 -15.70
C THR A 208 31.61 -0.45 -14.88
N ILE A 209 30.82 0.18 -13.99
CA ILE A 209 31.31 1.20 -13.04
C ILE A 209 32.37 0.61 -12.10
N LEU A 210 32.16 -0.61 -11.59
CA LEU A 210 33.10 -1.27 -10.68
C LEU A 210 34.36 -1.80 -11.38
N ASP A 211 34.26 -2.19 -12.65
CA ASP A 211 35.35 -2.81 -13.42
C ASP A 211 36.23 -1.76 -14.12
N THR A 212 35.71 -0.55 -14.33
CA THR A 212 36.48 0.57 -14.88
C THR A 212 37.22 1.29 -13.76
N GLU A 213 38.55 1.21 -13.75
CA GLU A 213 39.41 1.78 -12.70
C GLU A 213 39.13 3.27 -12.44
N GLU A 214 38.98 4.08 -13.48
CA GLU A 214 38.71 5.52 -13.35
C GLU A 214 37.38 5.77 -12.60
N PHE A 215 36.34 5.00 -12.89
CA PHE A 215 35.02 5.16 -12.25
C PHE A 215 35.06 4.64 -10.83
N CYS A 216 35.67 3.47 -10.63
CA CYS A 216 35.81 2.82 -9.34
C CYS A 216 36.56 3.72 -8.33
N ASN A 217 37.63 4.39 -8.78
CA ASN A 217 38.41 5.33 -7.97
C ASN A 217 37.68 6.62 -7.60
N LYS A 218 36.59 6.97 -8.31
CA LYS A 218 35.73 8.12 -7.98
C LYS A 218 34.68 7.78 -6.93
N LEU A 219 34.34 6.51 -6.74
CA LEU A 219 33.30 6.12 -5.79
C LEU A 219 33.81 6.30 -4.35
N ASP A 220 32.94 6.81 -3.49
CA ASP A 220 33.11 6.79 -2.04
C ASP A 220 32.19 5.72 -1.41
N GLY A 221 32.23 5.58 -0.08
CA GLY A 221 31.41 4.61 0.64
C GLY A 221 29.91 4.76 0.35
N TYR A 222 29.40 6.00 0.31
CA TYR A 222 27.99 6.26 0.05
C TYR A 222 27.59 5.91 -1.39
N ALA A 223 28.43 6.23 -2.36
CA ALA A 223 28.21 5.88 -3.77
C ALA A 223 28.27 4.36 -3.96
N LEU A 224 29.23 3.66 -3.34
CA LEU A 224 29.29 2.20 -3.35
C LEU A 224 28.03 1.56 -2.75
N ALA A 225 27.59 2.05 -1.59
CA ALA A 225 26.36 1.59 -0.95
C ALA A 225 25.14 1.81 -1.84
N THR A 226 25.02 2.98 -2.45
CA THR A 226 23.93 3.32 -3.39
C THR A 226 23.93 2.39 -4.59
N LEU A 227 25.09 2.11 -5.18
CA LEU A 227 25.23 1.24 -6.35
C LEU A 227 24.79 -0.20 -6.05
N GLY A 228 25.11 -0.73 -4.87
CA GLY A 228 24.78 -2.09 -4.47
C GLY A 228 23.42 -2.29 -3.78
N GLU A 229 22.79 -1.24 -3.27
CA GLU A 229 21.58 -1.29 -2.41
C GLU A 229 20.44 -2.15 -2.96
N LYS A 230 20.20 -2.11 -4.28
CA LYS A 230 19.12 -2.86 -4.95
C LYS A 230 19.60 -4.11 -5.68
N LEU A 231 20.92 -4.33 -5.76
CA LEU A 231 21.55 -5.33 -6.61
C LEU A 231 22.44 -6.25 -5.77
N PRO A 232 21.90 -7.32 -5.16
CA PRO A 232 22.65 -8.19 -4.23
C PRO A 232 23.95 -8.75 -4.82
N LYS A 233 23.97 -9.07 -6.11
CA LYS A 233 25.19 -9.54 -6.80
C LYS A 233 26.28 -8.46 -6.87
N VAL A 234 25.90 -7.20 -7.08
CA VAL A 234 26.82 -6.05 -7.11
C VAL A 234 27.31 -5.76 -5.69
N ALA A 235 26.40 -5.75 -4.70
CA ALA A 235 26.76 -5.61 -3.30
C ALA A 235 27.76 -6.68 -2.84
N MET A 236 27.52 -7.95 -3.19
CA MET A 236 28.47 -9.04 -2.92
C MET A 236 29.81 -8.86 -3.65
N ASN A 237 29.82 -8.28 -4.85
CA ASN A 237 31.07 -7.98 -5.55
C ASN A 237 31.88 -6.90 -4.81
N ILE A 238 31.22 -5.83 -4.37
CA ILE A 238 31.82 -4.77 -3.54
C ILE A 238 32.42 -5.40 -2.27
N LEU A 239 31.66 -6.24 -1.56
CA LEU A 239 32.12 -6.89 -0.32
C LEU A 239 33.26 -7.90 -0.54
N LYS A 240 33.49 -8.39 -1.76
CA LYS A 240 34.62 -9.28 -2.08
C LYS A 240 35.93 -8.52 -2.32
N ARG A 241 35.87 -7.23 -2.66
CA ARG A 241 37.05 -6.40 -2.96
C ARG A 241 37.47 -5.63 -1.71
N GLU A 242 38.57 -6.05 -1.08
CA GLU A 242 39.06 -5.46 0.17
C GLU A 242 39.26 -3.94 0.08
N ALA A 243 39.79 -3.45 -1.05
CA ALA A 243 39.99 -2.02 -1.27
C ALA A 243 38.69 -1.19 -1.24
N LEU A 244 37.58 -1.76 -1.71
CA LEU A 244 36.26 -1.09 -1.68
C LEU A 244 35.62 -1.19 -0.29
N CYS A 245 35.81 -2.32 0.39
CA CYS A 245 35.34 -2.50 1.77
C CYS A 245 35.91 -1.44 2.72
N LYS A 246 37.18 -1.05 2.54
CA LYS A 246 37.84 0.00 3.33
C LYS A 246 37.21 1.39 3.19
N GLN A 247 36.37 1.61 2.18
CA GLN A 247 35.68 2.88 1.97
C GLN A 247 34.31 2.91 2.63
N LEU A 248 33.74 1.75 2.97
CA LEU A 248 32.41 1.62 3.55
C LEU A 248 32.47 1.88 5.06
N LYS A 249 31.64 2.81 5.54
CA LYS A 249 31.42 3.05 6.97
C LYS A 249 30.12 2.39 7.43
N GLY A 250 29.83 2.46 8.73
CA GLY A 250 28.65 1.83 9.32
C GLY A 250 27.33 2.08 8.59
N GLU A 251 27.04 3.35 8.24
CA GLU A 251 25.81 3.71 7.52
C GLU A 251 25.79 3.16 6.08
N ASP A 252 26.93 3.12 5.41
CA ASP A 252 27.08 2.58 4.06
C ASP A 252 26.84 1.06 4.06
N LEU A 253 27.43 0.36 5.03
CA LEU A 253 27.24 -1.07 5.24
C LEU A 253 25.77 -1.38 5.56
N ALA A 254 25.15 -0.59 6.44
CA ALA A 254 23.75 -0.74 6.77
C ALA A 254 22.86 -0.57 5.52
N LYS A 255 23.09 0.47 4.73
CA LYS A 255 22.38 0.72 3.47
C LYS A 255 22.56 -0.43 2.48
N LEU A 256 23.77 -0.97 2.36
CA LEU A 256 24.09 -2.06 1.44
C LEU A 256 23.36 -3.37 1.79
N GLY A 257 23.28 -3.70 3.09
CA GLY A 257 22.68 -4.96 3.57
C GLY A 257 21.19 -4.90 3.92
N HIS A 258 20.60 -3.71 4.11
CA HIS A 258 19.25 -3.52 4.67
C HIS A 258 18.13 -4.31 3.97
N ASN A 259 18.24 -4.53 2.66
CA ASN A 259 17.19 -5.18 1.86
C ASN A 259 17.51 -6.63 1.47
N ASN A 260 18.68 -7.18 1.82
CA ASN A 260 19.08 -8.52 1.38
C ASN A 260 19.78 -9.34 2.48
N HIS A 261 19.24 -10.52 2.77
CA HIS A 261 19.76 -11.43 3.80
C HIS A 261 21.22 -11.83 3.58
N ASP A 262 21.58 -12.27 2.37
CA ASP A 262 22.92 -12.81 2.11
C ASP A 262 23.97 -11.71 2.20
N VAL A 263 23.66 -10.50 1.71
CA VAL A 263 24.55 -9.34 1.83
C VAL A 263 24.72 -8.94 3.29
N ALA A 264 23.63 -8.84 4.05
CA ALA A 264 23.70 -8.52 5.48
C ALA A 264 24.50 -9.56 6.27
N MET A 265 24.30 -10.86 5.99
CA MET A 265 25.09 -11.92 6.62
C MET A 265 26.57 -11.83 6.23
N ALA A 266 26.89 -11.56 4.96
CA ALA A 266 28.28 -11.38 4.53
C ALA A 266 28.98 -10.19 5.21
N ILE A 267 28.23 -9.13 5.56
CA ILE A 267 28.74 -8.03 6.38
C ILE A 267 29.00 -8.52 7.81
N LEU A 268 28.03 -9.22 8.42
CA LEU A 268 28.15 -9.72 9.79
C LEU A 268 29.24 -10.78 9.94
N ASP A 269 29.56 -11.55 8.90
CA ASP A 269 30.58 -12.60 8.96
C ASP A 269 32.02 -12.06 8.92
N LYS A 270 32.20 -10.76 8.63
CA LYS A 270 33.50 -10.08 8.66
C LYS A 270 33.63 -9.21 9.89
N GLU A 271 34.57 -9.56 10.77
CA GLU A 271 34.80 -8.83 12.02
C GLU A 271 35.22 -7.37 11.76
N GLU A 272 36.03 -7.12 10.72
CA GLU A 272 36.45 -5.74 10.41
C GLU A 272 35.27 -4.84 10.04
N LEU A 273 34.28 -5.37 9.30
CA LEU A 273 33.08 -4.63 8.93
C LEU A 273 32.13 -4.46 10.12
N CYS A 274 32.06 -5.45 11.01
CA CYS A 274 31.27 -5.35 12.24
C CYS A 274 31.76 -4.23 13.16
N ASN A 275 33.07 -3.93 13.15
CA ASN A 275 33.64 -2.86 13.96
C ASN A 275 33.24 -1.46 13.49
N GLU A 276 32.80 -1.32 12.23
CA GLU A 276 32.27 -0.06 11.68
C GLU A 276 30.78 0.15 12.01
N LEU A 277 30.07 -0.90 12.44
CA LEU A 277 28.62 -0.86 12.69
C LEU A 277 28.30 -0.47 14.13
N ASN A 278 27.73 0.71 14.33
CA ASN A 278 27.13 1.11 15.61
C ASN A 278 25.72 0.49 15.81
N GLY A 279 25.10 0.75 16.97
CA GLY A 279 23.77 0.24 17.31
C GLY A 279 22.68 0.54 16.27
N TYR A 280 22.63 1.79 15.78
CA TYR A 280 21.68 2.21 14.75
C TYR A 280 21.90 1.47 13.42
N CYS A 281 23.16 1.27 13.03
CA CYS A 281 23.52 0.56 11.80
C CYS A 281 23.13 -0.93 11.89
N LEU A 282 23.40 -1.57 13.03
CA LEU A 282 22.98 -2.95 13.32
C LEU A 282 21.45 -3.08 13.30
N ALA A 283 20.75 -2.15 13.94
CA ALA A 283 19.29 -2.11 13.92
C ALA A 283 18.74 -2.02 12.49
N THR A 284 19.31 -1.13 11.69
CA THR A 284 18.93 -0.94 10.28
C THR A 284 19.17 -2.21 9.46
N LEU A 285 20.29 -2.92 9.65
CA LEU A 285 20.55 -4.19 8.95
C LEU A 285 19.51 -5.28 9.29
N GLY A 286 19.06 -5.35 10.54
CA GLY A 286 18.17 -6.41 11.01
C GLY A 286 16.67 -6.10 10.91
N GLU A 287 16.28 -4.83 10.83
CA GLU A 287 14.88 -4.38 10.98
C GLU A 287 13.89 -5.14 10.07
N LYS A 288 14.23 -5.31 8.79
CA LYS A 288 13.39 -6.00 7.80
C LYS A 288 13.72 -7.48 7.65
N LEU A 289 14.76 -7.98 8.31
CA LEU A 289 15.37 -9.28 8.07
C LEU A 289 15.44 -10.08 9.38
N PRO A 290 14.37 -10.82 9.76
CA PRO A 290 14.27 -11.45 11.08
C PRO A 290 15.45 -12.35 11.46
N LYS A 291 15.98 -13.11 10.51
CA LYS A 291 17.16 -13.98 10.72
C LYS A 291 18.45 -13.20 10.97
N VAL A 292 18.63 -12.06 10.30
CA VAL A 292 19.77 -11.16 10.51
C VAL A 292 19.66 -10.53 11.88
N ALA A 293 18.48 -10.02 12.24
CA ALA A 293 18.21 -9.50 13.58
C ALA A 293 18.48 -10.55 14.67
N MET A 294 18.03 -11.80 14.50
CA MET A 294 18.34 -12.87 15.46
C MET A 294 19.87 -13.11 15.56
N THR A 295 20.57 -13.13 14.43
CA THR A 295 22.04 -13.28 14.41
C THR A 295 22.74 -12.15 15.17
N ILE A 296 22.27 -10.91 15.03
CA ILE A 296 22.77 -9.76 15.79
C ILE A 296 22.49 -9.97 17.29
N LEU A 297 21.27 -10.38 17.65
CA LEU A 297 20.84 -10.61 19.04
C LEU A 297 21.58 -11.78 19.72
N ASP A 298 22.08 -12.75 18.96
CA ASP A 298 22.84 -13.89 19.47
C ASP A 298 24.34 -13.59 19.65
N ARG A 299 24.86 -12.51 19.07
CA ARG A 299 26.27 -12.11 19.18
C ARG A 299 26.46 -11.05 20.25
N GLU A 300 26.97 -11.46 21.42
CA GLU A 300 27.12 -10.57 22.60
C GLU A 300 27.89 -9.27 22.28
N ALA A 301 28.94 -9.34 21.47
CA ALA A 301 29.73 -8.17 21.06
C ALA A 301 28.91 -7.13 20.29
N LEU A 302 28.03 -7.57 19.39
CA LEU A 302 27.14 -6.68 18.64
C LEU A 302 26.02 -6.15 19.54
N CYS A 303 25.45 -7.02 20.37
CA CYS A 303 24.44 -6.64 21.34
C CYS A 303 24.88 -5.52 22.26
N LYS A 304 26.15 -5.46 22.66
CA LYS A 304 26.70 -4.38 23.51
C LYS A 304 26.56 -2.98 22.89
N GLN A 305 26.44 -2.89 21.58
CA GLN A 305 26.29 -1.62 20.87
C GLN A 305 24.84 -1.13 20.79
N LEU A 306 23.86 -2.00 21.07
CA LEU A 306 22.44 -1.70 20.92
C LEU A 306 21.88 -0.94 22.12
N THR A 307 21.16 0.14 21.81
CA THR A 307 20.29 0.86 22.73
C THR A 307 18.90 0.21 22.82
N GLY A 308 18.05 0.70 23.73
CA GLY A 308 16.66 0.26 23.81
C GLY A 308 15.85 0.51 22.53
N GLU A 309 16.06 1.66 21.86
CA GLU A 309 15.41 1.97 20.58
C GLU A 309 15.85 0.99 19.47
N ASP A 310 17.15 0.66 19.41
CA ASP A 310 17.68 -0.30 18.45
C ASP A 310 17.07 -1.69 18.64
N LEU A 311 16.92 -2.12 19.89
CA LEU A 311 16.26 -3.39 20.23
C LEU A 311 14.79 -3.40 19.79
N VAL A 312 14.06 -2.29 19.94
CA VAL A 312 12.68 -2.17 19.43
C VAL A 312 12.63 -2.38 17.92
N ARG A 313 13.58 -1.80 17.17
CA ARG A 313 13.67 -1.97 15.71
C ARG A 313 13.99 -3.40 15.30
N LEU A 314 14.85 -4.10 16.03
CA LEU A 314 15.14 -5.53 15.78
C LEU A 314 13.97 -6.45 16.18
N GLY A 315 13.15 -6.02 17.15
CA GLY A 315 11.99 -6.73 17.68
C GLY A 315 10.69 -6.56 16.87
N GLN A 316 10.76 -6.14 15.61
CA GLN A 316 9.57 -6.04 14.76
C GLN A 316 8.94 -7.41 14.45
N ASN A 317 9.70 -8.51 14.60
CA ASN A 317 9.20 -9.88 14.51
C ASN A 317 9.03 -10.52 15.90
N TYR A 318 8.04 -11.41 16.05
CA TYR A 318 7.72 -12.08 17.31
C TYR A 318 8.91 -12.80 17.94
N ASP A 319 9.67 -13.59 17.19
CA ASP A 319 10.75 -14.42 17.73
C ASP A 319 11.89 -13.53 18.28
N ASN A 320 12.21 -12.45 17.57
CA ASN A 320 13.20 -11.47 18.01
C ASN A 320 12.74 -10.70 19.24
N ALA A 321 11.48 -10.24 19.25
CA ALA A 321 10.91 -9.54 20.40
C ALA A 321 10.88 -10.45 21.64
N MET A 322 10.52 -11.71 21.45
CA MET A 322 10.56 -12.74 22.49
C MET A 322 11.98 -12.94 23.02
N LYS A 323 12.98 -13.07 22.13
CA LYS A 323 14.41 -13.16 22.51
C LYS A 323 14.84 -11.96 23.36
N ILE A 324 14.50 -10.75 22.95
CA ILE A 324 14.85 -9.51 23.66
C ILE A 324 14.27 -9.51 25.08
N ILE A 325 13.00 -9.91 25.24
CA ILE A 325 12.30 -9.85 26.52
C ILE A 325 12.71 -11.00 27.46
N MET A 326 13.01 -12.16 26.91
CA MET A 326 13.44 -13.33 27.68
C MET A 326 14.91 -13.27 28.10
N THR A 327 15.73 -12.47 27.41
CA THR A 327 17.13 -12.25 27.76
C THR A 327 17.26 -11.08 28.73
N GLU A 328 17.61 -11.34 30.00
CA GLU A 328 17.68 -10.31 31.05
C GLU A 328 18.53 -9.09 30.64
N GLU A 329 19.68 -9.33 30.03
CA GLU A 329 20.66 -8.30 29.71
C GLU A 329 20.21 -7.37 28.59
N LEU A 330 19.41 -7.89 27.65
CA LEU A 330 18.77 -7.08 26.61
C LEU A 330 17.57 -6.34 27.19
N ARG A 331 16.74 -7.05 27.96
CA ARG A 331 15.56 -6.49 28.60
C ARG A 331 15.87 -5.29 29.48
N LYS A 332 16.97 -5.31 30.24
CA LYS A 332 17.39 -4.18 31.11
C LYS A 332 17.65 -2.87 30.34
N ARG A 333 17.91 -2.94 29.03
CA ARG A 333 18.17 -1.77 28.18
C ARG A 333 16.92 -1.18 27.57
N VAL A 334 15.82 -1.93 27.60
CA VAL A 334 14.52 -1.52 27.06
C VAL A 334 13.77 -0.80 28.18
N ASN A 335 13.52 0.50 28.00
CA ASN A 335 12.72 1.26 28.96
C ASN A 335 11.22 0.90 28.86
N PRO A 336 10.37 1.31 29.83
CA PRO A 336 8.95 0.96 29.81
C PRO A 336 8.25 1.32 28.50
N ASN A 337 8.48 2.52 27.94
CA ASN A 337 7.84 2.96 26.69
C ASN A 337 8.26 2.13 25.47
N GLU A 338 9.53 1.75 25.39
CA GLU A 338 10.06 0.85 24.35
C GLU A 338 9.52 -0.57 24.52
N PHE A 339 9.37 -1.02 25.76
CA PHE A 339 8.76 -2.29 26.10
C PHE A 339 7.30 -2.32 25.58
N LEU A 340 6.56 -1.20 25.70
CA LEU A 340 5.22 -1.06 25.10
C LEU A 340 5.24 -1.28 23.59
N LYS A 341 6.20 -0.67 22.88
CA LYS A 341 6.31 -0.77 21.41
C LYS A 341 6.53 -2.21 20.95
N LEU A 342 7.37 -2.99 21.65
CA LEU A 342 7.67 -4.38 21.29
C LEU A 342 6.43 -5.27 21.28
N TYR A 343 5.60 -5.21 22.32
CA TYR A 343 4.45 -6.12 22.42
C TYR A 343 3.21 -5.60 21.68
N GLN A 344 3.10 -4.28 21.42
CA GLN A 344 1.95 -3.74 20.66
C GLN A 344 1.86 -4.33 19.25
N ASN A 345 2.99 -4.80 18.71
CA ASN A 345 3.07 -5.45 17.42
C ASN A 345 2.77 -6.96 17.49
N HIS A 346 2.79 -7.58 18.67
CA HIS A 346 2.77 -9.05 18.84
C HIS A 346 1.83 -9.51 19.97
N PHE A 347 0.58 -9.87 19.64
CA PHE A 347 -0.40 -10.31 20.65
C PHE A 347 0.06 -11.55 21.46
N LYS A 348 0.77 -12.49 20.82
CA LYS A 348 1.30 -13.69 21.51
C LYS A 348 2.32 -13.31 22.57
N LEU A 349 3.11 -12.26 22.31
CA LEU A 349 4.12 -11.76 23.24
C LEU A 349 3.44 -11.11 24.44
N ALA A 350 2.39 -10.32 24.22
CA ALA A 350 1.58 -9.74 25.29
C ALA A 350 1.03 -10.81 26.24
N MET A 351 0.42 -11.88 25.70
CA MET A 351 -0.05 -13.01 26.52
C MET A 351 1.09 -13.70 27.27
N THR A 352 2.24 -13.87 26.62
CA THR A 352 3.42 -14.47 27.26
C THR A 352 3.91 -13.63 28.44
N ILE A 353 3.93 -12.31 28.30
CA ILE A 353 4.29 -11.37 29.37
C ILE A 353 3.32 -11.48 30.54
N LEU A 354 2.01 -11.51 30.27
CA LEU A 354 0.98 -11.66 31.31
C LEU A 354 1.09 -12.99 32.06
N ASN A 355 1.46 -14.06 31.37
CA ASN A 355 1.62 -15.39 31.95
C ASN A 355 2.96 -15.58 32.68
N THR A 356 3.90 -14.63 32.56
CA THR A 356 5.22 -14.71 33.19
C THR A 356 5.29 -13.73 34.37
N GLU A 357 5.14 -14.23 35.60
CA GLU A 357 4.98 -13.41 36.82
C GLU A 357 6.07 -12.32 36.96
N ASN A 358 7.35 -12.66 36.75
CA ASN A 358 8.45 -11.70 36.84
C ASN A 358 8.39 -10.57 35.79
N LEU A 359 7.87 -10.85 34.59
CA LEU A 359 7.70 -9.84 33.54
C LEU A 359 6.46 -8.99 33.82
N CYS A 360 5.35 -9.64 34.15
CA CYS A 360 4.11 -8.95 34.49
C CYS A 360 4.29 -8.01 35.68
N ASN A 361 5.06 -8.39 36.70
CA ASN A 361 5.31 -7.58 37.90
C ASN A 361 6.10 -6.28 37.60
N LYS A 362 6.77 -6.17 36.44
CA LYS A 362 7.48 -4.94 36.03
C LYS A 362 6.57 -3.89 35.39
N LEU A 363 5.35 -4.26 34.97
CA LEU A 363 4.42 -3.35 34.30
C LEU A 363 3.67 -2.45 35.31
N SER A 364 3.41 -1.19 35.02
CA SER A 364 2.48 -0.41 35.85
C SER A 364 1.02 -0.72 35.49
N GLY A 365 0.06 -0.30 36.33
CA GLY A 365 -1.37 -0.34 36.00
C GLY A 365 -1.67 0.29 34.63
N LYS A 366 -1.02 1.42 34.35
CA LYS A 366 -1.07 2.12 33.07
C LYS A 366 -0.52 1.28 31.92
N ASP A 367 0.61 0.61 32.11
CA ASP A 367 1.21 -0.24 31.05
C ASP A 367 0.31 -1.44 30.73
N LEU A 368 -0.31 -2.04 31.75
CA LEU A 368 -1.30 -3.09 31.58
C LEU A 368 -2.54 -2.58 30.83
N ALA A 369 -3.02 -1.37 31.14
CA ALA A 369 -4.14 -0.78 30.42
C ALA A 369 -3.83 -0.60 28.92
N ILE A 370 -2.63 -0.07 28.61
CA ILE A 370 -2.16 0.09 27.22
C ILE A 370 -2.04 -1.26 26.52
N LEU A 371 -1.55 -2.28 27.22
CA LEU A 371 -1.42 -3.66 26.71
C LEU A 371 -2.79 -4.24 26.29
N GLY A 372 -3.82 -4.05 27.12
CA GLY A 372 -5.18 -4.55 26.86
C GLY A 372 -6.01 -3.68 25.92
N GLN A 373 -5.67 -2.40 25.73
CA GLN A 373 -6.51 -1.42 25.02
C GLN A 373 -6.89 -1.83 23.58
N LYS A 374 -6.02 -2.56 22.87
CA LYS A 374 -6.23 -2.92 21.46
C LYS A 374 -6.87 -4.29 21.24
N ARG A 375 -6.93 -5.16 22.25
CA ARG A 375 -7.34 -6.56 22.10
C ARG A 375 -8.18 -7.03 23.29
N PRO A 376 -9.45 -7.40 23.08
CA PRO A 376 -10.35 -7.82 24.15
C PRO A 376 -9.82 -9.01 24.96
N GLU A 377 -9.16 -9.96 24.30
CA GLU A 377 -8.63 -11.17 24.94
C GLU A 377 -7.55 -10.84 25.98
N ILE A 378 -6.69 -9.86 25.66
CA ILE A 378 -5.63 -9.40 26.55
C ILE A 378 -6.24 -8.60 27.71
N ALA A 379 -7.19 -7.71 27.42
CA ALA A 379 -7.91 -6.96 28.45
C ALA A 379 -8.64 -7.92 29.42
N MET A 380 -9.32 -8.94 28.90
CA MET A 380 -9.97 -9.95 29.72
C MET A 380 -8.97 -10.76 30.55
N ALA A 381 -7.82 -11.16 30.00
CA ALA A 381 -6.78 -11.83 30.75
C ALA A 381 -6.24 -10.97 31.91
N ILE A 382 -6.12 -9.66 31.70
CA ILE A 382 -5.72 -8.70 32.74
C ILE A 382 -6.78 -8.58 33.84
N LEU A 383 -8.06 -8.45 33.46
CA LEU A 383 -9.16 -8.24 34.40
C LEU A 383 -9.50 -9.48 35.22
N THR A 384 -9.35 -10.67 34.64
CA THR A 384 -9.62 -11.95 35.30
C THR A 384 -8.51 -12.38 36.26
N ASN A 385 -7.31 -11.84 36.12
CA ASN A 385 -6.21 -12.11 37.04
C ASN A 385 -6.23 -11.10 38.21
N GLU A 386 -6.66 -11.55 39.39
CA GLU A 386 -6.85 -10.71 40.57
C GLU A 386 -5.57 -9.94 40.98
N LYS A 387 -4.39 -10.59 40.93
CA LYS A 387 -3.10 -9.95 41.27
C LYS A 387 -2.78 -8.79 40.31
N ILE A 388 -3.06 -8.96 39.02
CA ILE A 388 -2.80 -7.96 37.97
C ILE A 388 -3.83 -6.84 38.09
N CYS A 389 -5.11 -7.22 38.16
CA CYS A 389 -6.25 -6.33 38.31
C CYS A 389 -6.13 -5.38 39.51
N ASN A 390 -5.55 -5.83 40.62
CA ASN A 390 -5.33 -5.02 41.81
C ASN A 390 -4.36 -3.84 41.62
N ARG A 391 -3.63 -3.80 40.51
CA ARG A 391 -2.71 -2.71 40.16
C ARG A 391 -3.35 -1.65 39.27
N LEU A 392 -4.55 -1.89 38.77
CA LEU A 392 -5.25 -0.97 37.87
C LEU A 392 -5.94 0.13 38.66
N SER A 393 -5.71 1.37 38.24
CA SER A 393 -6.45 2.54 38.70
C SER A 393 -7.82 2.64 38.01
N PRO A 394 -8.73 3.51 38.47
CA PRO A 394 -10.00 3.75 37.78
C PRO A 394 -9.79 4.22 36.32
N TYR A 395 -8.74 5.02 36.07
CA TYR A 395 -8.42 5.48 34.72
C TYR A 395 -7.94 4.34 33.82
N ASP A 396 -7.20 3.37 34.38
CA ASP A 396 -6.72 2.20 33.66
C ASP A 396 -7.89 1.28 33.25
N LEU A 397 -8.84 1.07 34.16
CA LEU A 397 -10.07 0.34 33.90
C LEU A 397 -10.95 1.03 32.84
N GLU A 398 -11.06 2.37 32.89
CA GLU A 398 -11.74 3.15 31.85
C GLU A 398 -11.11 2.89 30.46
N ASN A 399 -9.77 2.95 30.38
CA ASN A 399 -9.06 2.72 29.12
C ASN A 399 -9.19 1.28 28.60
N LEU A 400 -9.20 0.29 29.49
CA LEU A 400 -9.47 -1.10 29.10
C LEU A 400 -10.90 -1.29 28.61
N GLY A 401 -11.88 -0.68 29.26
CA GLY A 401 -13.29 -0.76 28.86
C GLY A 401 -13.54 -0.20 27.46
N LYS A 402 -12.77 0.80 27.02
CA LYS A 402 -12.82 1.33 25.63
C LYS A 402 -12.37 0.32 24.56
N CYS A 403 -11.72 -0.78 24.95
CA CYS A 403 -11.23 -1.78 24.01
C CYS A 403 -12.38 -2.50 23.28
N SER A 404 -13.40 -2.93 24.03
CA SER A 404 -14.58 -3.59 23.48
C SER A 404 -15.74 -3.58 24.47
N PRO A 405 -16.97 -3.73 23.96
CA PRO A 405 -18.14 -3.78 24.82
C PRO A 405 -18.14 -4.95 25.81
N GLU A 406 -17.60 -6.11 25.42
CA GLU A 406 -17.50 -7.29 26.29
C GLU A 406 -16.62 -7.00 27.50
N VAL A 407 -15.50 -6.30 27.29
CA VAL A 407 -14.58 -5.86 28.35
C VAL A 407 -15.26 -4.83 29.25
N ALA A 408 -15.91 -3.81 28.67
CA ALA A 408 -16.65 -2.82 29.44
C ALA A 408 -17.75 -3.46 30.30
N MET A 409 -18.53 -4.38 29.71
CA MET A 409 -19.59 -5.10 30.41
C MET A 409 -19.02 -5.99 31.53
N HIS A 410 -17.87 -6.63 31.32
CA HIS A 410 -17.21 -7.41 32.37
C HIS A 410 -16.79 -6.52 33.55
N ILE A 411 -16.24 -5.34 33.29
CA ILE A 411 -15.89 -4.35 34.33
C ILE A 411 -17.14 -3.94 35.12
N LEU A 412 -18.25 -3.65 34.42
CA LEU A 412 -19.50 -3.21 35.06
C LEU A 412 -20.18 -4.31 35.89
N LYS A 413 -20.20 -5.55 35.39
CA LYS A 413 -20.82 -6.68 36.09
C LYS A 413 -20.02 -7.17 37.29
N THR A 414 -18.70 -7.02 37.26
CA THR A 414 -17.83 -7.49 38.34
C THR A 414 -17.79 -6.46 39.46
N GLU A 415 -18.39 -6.79 40.61
CA GLU A 415 -18.54 -5.87 41.74
C GLU A 415 -17.23 -5.23 42.22
N THR A 416 -16.16 -6.02 42.33
CA THR A 416 -14.85 -5.51 42.77
C THR A 416 -14.25 -4.49 41.79
N LEU A 417 -14.45 -4.69 40.48
CA LEU A 417 -14.02 -3.77 39.42
C LEU A 417 -14.88 -2.50 39.40
N ARG A 418 -16.20 -2.68 39.48
CA ARG A 418 -17.17 -1.59 39.56
C ARG A 418 -16.91 -0.68 40.76
N ASN A 419 -16.60 -1.27 41.93
CA ASN A 419 -16.30 -0.51 43.14
C ASN A 419 -14.99 0.28 43.03
N LYS A 420 -14.00 -0.20 42.27
CA LYS A 420 -12.80 0.60 41.95
C LYS A 420 -13.12 1.80 41.07
N MET A 421 -14.21 1.76 40.29
CA MET A 421 -14.61 2.81 39.36
C MET A 421 -15.52 3.88 39.96
N ILE A 422 -15.81 3.85 41.28
CA ILE A 422 -16.72 4.79 41.94
C ILE A 422 -16.23 6.24 41.70
N GLY A 423 -17.09 7.08 41.09
CA GLY A 423 -16.79 8.47 40.69
C GLY A 423 -16.23 8.65 39.27
N LYS A 424 -15.93 7.57 38.54
CA LYS A 424 -15.51 7.58 37.11
C LYS A 424 -16.34 6.66 36.21
N LEU A 425 -17.30 5.94 36.79
CA LEU A 425 -18.27 5.09 36.09
C LEU A 425 -18.95 5.81 34.92
N SER A 426 -19.23 7.10 35.08
CA SER A 426 -19.90 7.87 34.04
C SER A 426 -19.05 8.17 32.81
N CYS A 427 -17.74 8.37 32.94
CA CYS A 427 -16.86 8.55 31.78
C CYS A 427 -16.75 7.27 30.94
N LEU A 428 -16.63 6.10 31.58
CA LEU A 428 -16.61 4.81 30.89
C LEU A 428 -17.96 4.49 30.25
N ALA A 429 -19.05 4.74 30.97
CA ALA A 429 -20.42 4.56 30.49
C ALA A 429 -20.70 5.43 29.25
N MET A 430 -20.35 6.72 29.31
CA MET A 430 -20.59 7.65 28.21
C MET A 430 -19.78 7.31 26.96
N SER A 431 -18.49 6.96 27.11
CA SER A 431 -17.65 6.56 25.97
C SER A 431 -18.10 5.24 25.34
N SER A 432 -18.39 4.21 26.14
CA SER A 432 -18.76 2.88 25.63
C SER A 432 -20.15 2.85 24.98
N CYS A 433 -21.10 3.68 25.46
CA CYS A 433 -22.44 3.81 24.86
C CYS A 433 -22.44 4.57 23.55
N LEU A 434 -21.53 5.54 23.37
CA LEU A 434 -21.39 6.26 22.11
C LEU A 434 -20.76 5.37 21.03
N ASP A 435 -19.81 4.55 21.45
CA ASP A 435 -18.95 3.88 20.50
C ASP A 435 -19.54 2.56 19.98
N TYR A 436 -20.20 1.69 20.79
CA TYR A 436 -20.49 0.33 20.28
C TYR A 436 -21.72 -0.49 20.79
N LEU A 437 -22.31 -0.34 22.00
CA LEU A 437 -23.43 -1.24 22.41
C LEU A 437 -24.52 -0.61 23.33
N PRO A 438 -25.82 -0.68 22.95
CA PRO A 438 -26.95 -0.22 23.77
C PRO A 438 -27.17 -1.05 25.05
N GLU A 439 -26.73 -2.30 25.08
CA GLU A 439 -26.87 -3.21 26.22
C GLU A 439 -26.13 -2.69 27.46
N ILE A 440 -25.04 -1.92 27.26
CA ILE A 440 -24.32 -1.26 28.36
C ILE A 440 -25.21 -0.17 28.98
N GLY A 441 -25.82 0.67 28.14
CA GLY A 441 -26.72 1.72 28.62
C GLY A 441 -27.93 1.16 29.34
N GLU A 442 -28.52 0.09 28.80
CA GLU A 442 -29.64 -0.61 29.44
C GLU A 442 -29.25 -1.24 30.79
N TYR A 443 -28.10 -1.92 30.85
CA TYR A 443 -27.60 -2.48 32.10
C TYR A 443 -27.43 -1.38 33.17
N LEU A 444 -26.82 -0.26 32.81
CA LEU A 444 -26.60 0.87 33.73
C LEU A 444 -27.90 1.51 34.23
N LEU A 445 -28.91 1.64 33.37
CA LEU A 445 -30.22 2.19 33.77
C LEU A 445 -30.99 1.26 34.71
N ASN A 446 -30.77 -0.06 34.59
CA ASN A 446 -31.51 -1.07 35.34
C ASN A 446 -30.78 -1.57 36.60
N GLU A 447 -29.46 -1.42 36.68
CA GLU A 447 -28.64 -1.90 37.80
C GLU A 447 -28.74 -0.98 39.02
N LYS A 448 -29.48 -1.42 40.04
CA LYS A 448 -29.78 -0.65 41.25
C LYS A 448 -28.54 -0.29 42.07
N SER A 449 -27.46 -1.05 41.95
CA SER A 449 -26.21 -0.77 42.66
C SER A 449 -25.42 0.41 42.06
N ILE A 450 -25.82 0.93 40.89
CA ILE A 450 -25.16 2.05 40.22
C ILE A 450 -25.99 3.32 40.46
N GLN A 451 -25.41 4.27 41.19
CA GLN A 451 -25.99 5.60 41.34
C GLN A 451 -25.55 6.46 40.16
N LEU A 452 -26.51 6.79 39.30
CA LEU A 452 -26.35 7.76 38.22
C LEU A 452 -26.94 9.09 38.66
N ASP A 453 -26.25 10.19 38.38
CA ASP A 453 -26.87 11.50 38.54
C ASP A 453 -27.92 11.77 37.44
N GLU A 454 -28.68 12.87 37.60
CA GLU A 454 -29.75 13.22 36.66
C GLU A 454 -29.21 13.47 35.23
N TYR A 455 -28.02 14.06 35.12
CA TYR A 455 -27.40 14.36 33.83
C TYR A 455 -26.96 13.08 33.11
N GLU A 456 -26.27 12.17 33.82
CA GLU A 456 -25.81 10.88 33.34
C GLU A 456 -26.98 9.99 32.91
N ARG A 457 -28.05 9.95 33.72
CA ARG A 457 -29.28 9.21 33.38
C ARG A 457 -29.91 9.75 32.10
N LYS A 458 -30.10 11.07 32.01
CA LYS A 458 -30.66 11.72 30.82
C LYS A 458 -29.81 11.49 29.59
N TYR A 459 -28.48 11.50 29.74
CA TYR A 459 -27.55 11.20 28.66
C TYR A 459 -27.71 9.77 28.15
N LEU A 460 -27.72 8.78 29.05
CA LEU A 460 -27.90 7.37 28.69
C LEU A 460 -29.26 7.10 28.05
N GLU A 461 -30.34 7.71 28.55
CA GLU A 461 -31.67 7.64 27.94
C GLU A 461 -31.68 8.25 26.53
N THR A 462 -31.00 9.38 26.33
CA THR A 462 -30.87 10.01 25.01
C THR A 462 -30.09 9.14 24.05
N ALA A 463 -28.95 8.59 24.48
CA ALA A 463 -28.13 7.68 23.68
C ALA A 463 -28.90 6.41 23.30
N ARG A 464 -29.67 5.82 24.23
CA ARG A 464 -30.56 4.69 23.98
C ARG A 464 -31.57 5.02 22.88
N ASN A 465 -32.29 6.14 23.01
CA ASN A 465 -33.29 6.55 22.03
C ASN A 465 -32.68 6.81 20.64
N MET A 466 -31.49 7.42 20.57
CA MET A 466 -30.77 7.63 19.31
C MET A 466 -30.37 6.31 18.65
N MET A 467 -29.96 5.31 19.44
CA MET A 467 -29.60 3.99 18.92
C MET A 467 -30.82 3.20 18.45
N GLU A 468 -31.94 3.24 19.17
CA GLU A 468 -33.22 2.65 18.74
C GLU A 468 -33.65 3.22 17.39
N GLN A 469 -33.58 4.54 17.21
CA GLN A 469 -33.86 5.19 15.93
C GLN A 469 -32.91 4.72 14.81
N LYS A 470 -31.61 4.59 15.08
CA LYS A 470 -30.65 4.06 14.08
C LYS A 470 -30.95 2.61 13.72
N ALA A 471 -31.35 1.78 14.69
CA ALA A 471 -31.71 0.38 14.46
C ALA A 471 -32.98 0.28 13.60
N GLU A 472 -34.00 1.09 13.88
CA GLU A 472 -35.22 1.18 13.04
C GLU A 472 -34.88 1.63 11.61
N GLN A 473 -34.02 2.63 11.44
CA GLN A 473 -33.55 3.06 10.13
C GLN A 473 -32.79 1.95 9.39
N ALA A 474 -31.89 1.24 10.07
CA ALA A 474 -31.16 0.13 9.48
C ALA A 474 -32.08 -1.04 9.07
N GLN A 475 -33.09 -1.37 9.89
CA GLN A 475 -34.11 -2.36 9.56
C GLN A 475 -34.93 -1.92 8.34
N PHE A 476 -35.32 -0.66 8.27
CA PHE A 476 -36.03 -0.09 7.14
C PHE A 476 -35.19 -0.17 5.84
N VAL A 477 -33.91 0.20 5.89
CA VAL A 477 -32.98 0.10 4.76
C VAL A 477 -32.78 -1.35 4.33
N SER A 478 -32.61 -2.27 5.27
CA SER A 478 -32.48 -3.71 5.00
C SER A 478 -33.77 -4.28 4.36
N ALA A 479 -34.95 -3.88 4.84
CA ALA A 479 -36.23 -4.27 4.26
C ALA A 479 -36.41 -3.73 2.84
N GLN A 480 -36.02 -2.47 2.58
CA GLN A 480 -36.02 -1.89 1.23
C GLN A 480 -35.04 -2.61 0.29
N ALA A 481 -33.84 -2.91 0.75
CA ALA A 481 -32.85 -3.67 -0.01
C ALA A 481 -33.38 -5.05 -0.37
N LYS A 482 -33.99 -5.76 0.60
CA LYS A 482 -34.63 -7.06 0.35
C LYS A 482 -35.76 -6.98 -0.67
N LEU A 483 -36.65 -5.98 -0.56
CA LEU A 483 -37.71 -5.75 -1.55
C LEU A 483 -37.16 -5.45 -2.95
N TYR A 484 -36.05 -4.72 -3.04
CA TYR A 484 -35.37 -4.46 -4.30
C TYR A 484 -34.77 -5.73 -4.91
N PHE A 485 -34.09 -6.56 -4.11
CA PHE A 485 -33.56 -7.85 -4.54
C PHE A 485 -34.66 -8.85 -4.93
N ASP A 486 -35.77 -8.90 -4.21
CA ASP A 486 -36.91 -9.77 -4.54
C ASP A 486 -37.59 -9.35 -5.86
N LYS A 487 -37.59 -8.04 -6.19
CA LYS A 487 -38.04 -7.55 -7.50
C LYS A 487 -37.09 -7.93 -8.62
N MET A 488 -35.78 -7.90 -8.37
CA MET A 488 -34.76 -8.31 -9.35
C MET A 488 -34.70 -9.83 -9.54
N GLY A 489 -34.91 -10.63 -8.49
CA GLY A 489 -34.96 -12.09 -8.58
C GLY A 489 -36.19 -12.64 -9.31
N LYS A 490 -37.28 -11.85 -9.39
CA LYS A 490 -38.49 -12.21 -10.16
C LYS A 490 -38.40 -11.86 -11.65
N SER A 491 -37.36 -11.16 -12.12
CA SER A 491 -37.20 -10.80 -13.55
C SER A 491 -36.30 -11.76 -14.34
N ILE A 492 -35.71 -12.78 -13.71
CA ILE A 492 -34.86 -13.77 -14.39
C ILE A 492 -35.56 -15.13 -14.36
N SER A 493 -36.54 -15.29 -15.26
CA SER A 493 -36.83 -16.62 -15.80
C SER A 493 -35.76 -16.88 -16.86
N PRO A 494 -34.99 -17.98 -16.81
CA PRO A 494 -34.09 -18.31 -17.90
C PRO A 494 -34.92 -18.52 -19.17
N PRO A 495 -34.57 -17.92 -20.31
CA PRO A 495 -35.25 -18.24 -21.56
C PRO A 495 -34.98 -19.71 -21.90
N LEU A 496 -36.07 -20.46 -22.09
CA LEU A 496 -36.09 -21.80 -22.68
C LEU A 496 -35.75 -21.76 -24.16
#